data_AF-A0AA35X8M7-F1
#
_entry.id   AF-A0AA35X8M7-F1
#
_cell.length_a   1.000
_cell.length_b   1.000
_cell.length_c   1.000
_cell.angle_alpha   90.00
_cell.angle_beta   90.00
_cell.angle_gamma   90.00
#
_symmetry.space_group_name_H-M   'P 1'
#
loop_
_entity.id
_entity.type
_entity.pdbx_description
1 polymer ?
#
loop_
_entity_poly.entity_id
_entity_poly.type
_entity_poly.pdbx_seq_one_letter_code
_entity_poly.pdbx_strand_id
1 'polypeptide(L)'
;MEVTDVDGVPTHVFSLEASRGNDSLLYIIPGSPGMAHFYVPFASRLFQLGGGAYGVSVVSHAGHSPGVYKTPLPPSQDEQGATRDWFSLEDQISHKLAFLRDRAEQKKTLYLVGHSIGCYMILKMLKHIAPSRRPLFTTYRSPFVGTVWLLGSIPEFVKLKVLRQWFSSSPPEHVDYMCRAVMNIDSRSIYNILSMADQEMKEVVDLPVDTIREVIDKLVFYYGVRDKWNSERMYEEMVERFPGKDINLCKSGYSHSFVIDSSHPMAEYVFNKLPKDE
;
A
#
# COMPACT_ATOMS: atom_id res chain seq x y z
N MET A 1 -1.93 14.12 -7.68
CA MET A 1 -1.22 13.86 -6.41
C MET A 1 -1.15 15.18 -5.68
N GLU A 2 -1.65 15.20 -4.47
CA GLU A 2 -1.64 16.37 -3.58
C GLU A 2 -0.76 16.07 -2.36
N VAL A 3 -0.29 17.13 -1.71
CA VAL A 3 0.30 17.04 -0.37
C VAL A 3 -0.79 17.41 0.62
N THR A 4 -1.13 16.47 1.49
CA THR A 4 -2.17 16.60 2.51
C THR A 4 -1.51 16.47 3.88
N ASP A 5 -1.86 17.35 4.82
CA ASP A 5 -1.50 17.16 6.22
C ASP A 5 -2.35 16.03 6.80
N VAL A 6 -1.69 14.97 7.27
CA VAL A 6 -2.32 13.84 7.93
C VAL A 6 -1.72 13.73 9.31
N ASP A 7 -2.45 14.20 10.32
CA ASP A 7 -2.02 14.21 11.72
C ASP A 7 -0.67 14.94 11.91
N GLY A 8 -0.50 16.10 11.26
CA GLY A 8 0.72 16.90 11.31
C GLY A 8 1.85 16.40 10.41
N VAL A 9 1.62 15.34 9.63
CA VAL A 9 2.61 14.80 8.67
C VAL A 9 2.21 15.19 7.25
N PRO A 10 3.03 15.98 6.52
CA PRO A 10 2.75 16.31 5.13
C PRO A 10 2.97 15.07 4.24
N THR A 11 1.89 14.58 3.64
CA THR A 11 1.84 13.28 3.00
C THR A 11 1.32 13.38 1.57
N HIS A 12 1.99 12.70 0.65
CA HIS A 12 1.51 12.55 -0.72
C HIS A 12 0.28 11.63 -0.77
N VAL A 13 -0.85 12.20 -1.21
CA VAL A 13 -2.13 11.51 -1.39
C VAL A 13 -2.60 11.63 -2.83
N PHE A 14 -3.03 10.51 -3.40
CA PHE A 14 -3.76 10.48 -4.66
C PHE A 14 -5.20 10.14 -4.38
N SER A 15 -6.13 11.03 -4.72
CA SER A 15 -7.56 10.82 -4.52
C SER A 15 -8.36 11.19 -5.76
N LEU A 16 -9.38 10.37 -6.05
CA LEU A 16 -10.42 10.61 -7.04
C LEU A 16 -11.77 10.43 -6.34
N GLU A 17 -12.67 11.40 -6.49
CA GLU A 17 -13.97 11.38 -5.82
C GLU A 17 -15.02 10.59 -6.60
N ALA A 18 -15.91 9.93 -5.87
CA ALA A 18 -17.06 9.23 -6.45
C ALA A 18 -18.03 10.20 -7.14
N SER A 19 -18.94 9.67 -7.96
CA SER A 19 -20.09 10.43 -8.46
C SER A 19 -20.97 10.93 -7.32
N ARG A 20 -21.59 12.09 -7.50
CA ARG A 20 -22.45 12.72 -6.49
C ARG A 20 -23.53 11.74 -6.00
N GLY A 21 -23.60 11.54 -4.69
CA GLY A 21 -24.54 10.61 -4.04
C GLY A 21 -23.96 9.21 -3.75
N ASN A 22 -22.76 8.90 -4.26
CA ASN A 22 -22.03 7.69 -3.88
C ASN A 22 -21.05 7.99 -2.75
N ASP A 23 -21.27 7.35 -1.61
CA ASP A 23 -20.47 7.55 -0.40
C ASP A 23 -19.50 6.38 -0.18
N SER A 24 -19.10 5.67 -1.24
CA SER A 24 -18.17 4.54 -1.16
C SER A 24 -16.72 5.00 -1.41
N LEU A 25 -15.77 4.42 -0.69
CA LEU A 25 -14.35 4.69 -0.83
C LEU A 25 -13.54 3.39 -0.95
N LEU A 26 -12.67 3.32 -1.93
CA LEU A 26 -11.60 2.33 -2.04
C LEU A 26 -10.29 2.96 -1.58
N TYR A 27 -9.80 2.52 -0.43
CA TYR A 27 -8.60 3.04 0.22
C TYR A 27 -7.44 2.04 0.08
N ILE A 28 -6.43 2.45 -0.68
CA ILE A 28 -5.25 1.67 -1.01
C ILE A 28 -4.12 2.03 -0.04
N ILE A 29 -3.59 1.01 0.65
CA ILE A 29 -2.43 1.10 1.53
C ILE A 29 -1.22 0.50 0.82
N PRO A 30 -0.23 1.33 0.43
CA PRO A 30 0.98 0.86 -0.23
C PRO A 30 1.76 -0.16 0.60
N GLY A 31 2.55 -0.98 -0.08
CA GLY A 31 3.72 -1.67 0.48
C GLY A 31 5.00 -0.83 0.37
N SER A 32 6.14 -1.35 0.83
CA SER A 32 7.45 -0.68 0.74
C SER A 32 7.84 -0.40 -0.73
N PRO A 33 8.37 0.79 -1.08
CA PRO A 33 8.82 1.89 -0.22
C PRO A 33 7.72 2.91 0.13
N GLY A 34 6.46 2.52 0.17
CA GLY A 34 5.38 3.29 0.79
C GLY A 34 4.86 4.49 0.02
N MET A 35 5.27 4.66 -1.24
CA MET A 35 4.93 5.84 -2.03
C MET A 35 3.65 5.62 -2.85
N ALA A 36 2.68 6.53 -2.71
CA ALA A 36 1.43 6.47 -3.47
C ALA A 36 1.65 6.60 -5.00
N HIS A 37 2.77 7.18 -5.42
CA HIS A 37 3.15 7.39 -6.82
C HIS A 37 3.10 6.10 -7.65
N PHE A 38 3.53 4.97 -7.06
CA PHE A 38 3.57 3.68 -7.74
C PHE A 38 2.21 3.03 -7.96
N TYR A 39 1.18 3.52 -7.27
CA TYR A 39 -0.16 2.97 -7.32
C TYR A 39 -1.10 3.84 -8.15
N VAL A 40 -0.65 5.00 -8.65
CA VAL A 40 -1.48 5.89 -9.47
C VAL A 40 -2.07 5.19 -10.71
N PRO A 41 -1.30 4.39 -11.49
CA PRO A 41 -1.87 3.67 -12.63
C PRO A 41 -2.98 2.71 -12.21
N PHE A 42 -2.72 1.91 -11.17
CA PHE A 42 -3.66 0.94 -10.60
C PHE A 42 -4.93 1.61 -10.06
N ALA A 43 -4.77 2.66 -9.26
CA ALA A 43 -5.86 3.42 -8.67
C ALA A 43 -6.72 4.13 -9.73
N SER A 44 -6.08 4.71 -10.75
CA SER A 44 -6.77 5.37 -11.86
C SER A 44 -7.60 4.36 -12.67
N ARG A 45 -7.03 3.18 -12.96
CA ARG A 45 -7.77 2.12 -13.65
C ARG A 45 -8.94 1.60 -12.83
N LEU A 46 -8.77 1.40 -11.52
CA LEU A 46 -9.87 1.02 -10.63
C LEU A 46 -11.00 2.04 -10.65
N PHE A 47 -10.66 3.33 -10.51
CA PHE A 47 -11.66 4.39 -10.55
C PHE A 47 -12.43 4.42 -11.89
N GLN A 48 -11.73 4.23 -13.02
CA GLN A 48 -12.35 4.14 -14.33
C GLN A 48 -13.31 2.95 -14.45
N LEU A 49 -12.91 1.77 -13.97
CA LEU A 49 -13.75 0.57 -13.97
C LEU A 49 -14.99 0.73 -13.08
N GLY A 50 -14.85 1.44 -11.95
CA GLY A 50 -15.93 1.73 -11.03
C GLY A 50 -17.01 2.67 -11.57
N GLY A 51 -16.76 3.41 -12.66
CA GLY A 51 -17.76 4.30 -13.27
C GLY A 51 -18.34 5.35 -12.32
N GLY A 52 -17.60 5.73 -11.27
CA GLY A 52 -18.04 6.67 -10.24
C GLY A 52 -18.84 6.06 -9.08
N ALA A 53 -18.95 4.73 -8.98
CA ALA A 53 -19.59 4.04 -7.85
C ALA A 53 -18.85 4.21 -6.52
N TYR A 54 -17.54 4.47 -6.57
CA TYR A 54 -16.70 4.72 -5.41
C TYR A 54 -15.58 5.71 -5.75
N GLY A 55 -15.15 6.45 -4.74
CA GLY A 55 -13.90 7.20 -4.80
C GLY A 55 -12.73 6.25 -4.61
N VAL A 56 -11.54 6.64 -5.06
CA VAL A 56 -10.30 5.89 -4.84
C VAL A 56 -9.29 6.80 -4.18
N SER A 57 -8.68 6.35 -3.09
CA SER A 57 -7.58 7.06 -2.43
C SER A 57 -6.38 6.15 -2.21
N VAL A 58 -5.18 6.65 -2.50
CA VAL A 58 -3.90 6.06 -2.14
C VAL A 58 -3.16 7.05 -1.26
N VAL A 59 -2.72 6.61 -0.09
CA VAL A 59 -2.00 7.47 0.86
C VAL A 59 -0.59 6.94 1.03
N SER A 60 0.43 7.78 0.88
CA SER A 60 1.82 7.39 1.13
C SER A 60 2.05 7.15 2.63
N HIS A 61 3.02 6.33 3.00
CA HIS A 61 3.43 6.18 4.40
C HIS A 61 3.97 7.52 4.96
N ALA A 62 3.78 7.76 6.25
CA ALA A 62 4.34 8.91 6.95
C ALA A 62 5.86 8.88 6.79
N GLY A 63 6.46 9.99 6.36
CA GLY A 63 7.90 10.01 6.06
C GLY A 63 8.27 9.47 4.67
N HIS A 64 7.33 9.00 3.82
CA HIS A 64 7.63 8.43 2.48
C HIS A 64 7.13 9.31 1.32
N SER A 65 7.24 10.63 1.45
CA SER A 65 6.70 11.63 0.51
C SER A 65 7.86 12.51 0.03
N PRO A 66 8.54 12.10 -1.07
CA PRO A 66 9.76 12.75 -1.54
C PRO A 66 9.58 14.23 -1.85
N GLY A 67 10.55 15.05 -1.41
CA GLY A 67 10.58 16.48 -1.75
C GLY A 67 9.56 17.36 -1.00
N VAL A 68 8.83 16.78 -0.03
CA VAL A 68 7.80 17.49 0.73
C VAL A 68 8.31 17.98 2.10
N TYR A 69 9.35 17.35 2.64
CA TYR A 69 9.84 17.59 4.01
C TYR A 69 10.77 18.80 4.13
N LYS A 70 10.24 20.00 3.87
CA LYS A 70 10.96 21.28 4.03
C LYS A 70 11.08 21.72 5.50
N THR A 71 10.18 21.25 6.36
CA THR A 71 10.18 21.47 7.81
C THR A 71 10.56 20.18 8.54
N PRO A 72 10.98 20.27 9.81
CA PRO A 72 11.07 19.10 10.68
C PRO A 72 9.72 18.38 10.73
N LEU A 73 9.76 17.05 10.66
CA LEU A 73 8.57 16.23 10.87
C LEU A 73 8.19 16.25 12.35
N PRO A 74 6.90 16.06 12.70
CA PRO A 74 6.53 15.90 14.08
C PRO A 74 7.33 14.74 14.69
N PRO A 75 7.88 14.92 15.90
CA PRO A 75 8.60 13.86 16.58
C PRO A 75 7.66 12.68 16.83
N SER A 76 8.13 11.47 16.53
CA SER A 76 7.47 10.25 16.98
C SER A 76 8.08 9.83 18.33
N GLN A 77 7.34 9.09 19.14
CA GLN A 77 7.81 8.56 20.42
C GLN A 77 7.91 7.04 20.37
N ASP A 78 8.94 6.49 21.00
CA ASP A 78 8.98 5.05 21.28
C ASP A 78 8.08 4.67 22.47
N GLU A 79 8.00 3.37 22.77
CA GLU A 79 7.19 2.85 23.88
C GLU A 79 7.63 3.37 25.26
N GLN A 80 8.87 3.87 25.38
CA GLN A 80 9.42 4.46 26.60
C GLN A 80 9.27 6.00 26.63
N GLY A 81 8.64 6.59 25.61
CA GLY A 81 8.42 8.02 25.48
C GLY A 81 9.63 8.81 24.93
N ALA A 82 10.69 8.13 24.48
CA ALA A 82 11.84 8.79 23.89
C ALA A 82 11.50 9.27 22.47
N THR A 83 11.94 10.49 22.16
CA THR A 83 11.69 11.13 20.86
C THR A 83 12.59 10.56 19.77
N ARG A 84 12.02 10.30 18.59
CA ARG A 84 12.71 9.86 17.37
C ARG A 84 12.26 10.63 16.13
N ASP A 85 13.14 10.70 15.15
CA ASP A 85 12.95 11.41 13.88
C ASP A 85 12.49 10.48 12.73
N TRP A 86 11.92 9.33 13.06
CA TRP A 86 11.38 8.34 12.12
C TRP A 86 10.08 7.74 12.64
N PHE A 87 9.26 7.23 11.73
CA PHE A 87 7.97 6.64 12.04
C PHE A 87 8.04 5.13 12.07
N SER A 88 7.59 4.56 13.19
CA SER A 88 7.41 3.13 13.35
C SER A 88 6.23 2.58 12.58
N LEU A 89 6.14 1.25 12.49
CA LEU A 89 4.99 0.54 11.95
C LEU A 89 3.68 0.92 12.65
N GLU A 90 3.69 1.10 13.97
CA GLU A 90 2.52 1.57 14.73
C GLU A 90 2.17 3.03 14.39
N ASP A 91 3.16 3.90 14.19
CA ASP A 91 2.93 5.25 13.70
C ASP A 91 2.33 5.22 12.29
N GLN A 92 2.78 4.31 11.43
CA GLN A 92 2.19 4.14 10.09
C GLN A 92 0.73 3.73 10.18
N ILE A 93 0.39 2.77 11.05
CA ILE A 93 -1.00 2.33 11.29
C ILE A 93 -1.85 3.49 11.79
N SER A 94 -1.35 4.23 12.78
CA SER A 94 -2.02 5.41 13.36
C SER A 94 -2.24 6.49 12.30
N HIS A 95 -1.24 6.79 11.48
CA HIS A 95 -1.33 7.74 10.38
C HIS A 95 -2.37 7.32 9.31
N LYS A 96 -2.48 6.01 8.99
CA LYS A 96 -3.55 5.52 8.09
C LYS A 96 -4.93 5.63 8.71
N LEU A 97 -5.05 5.40 10.02
CA LEU A 97 -6.30 5.58 10.76
C LEU A 97 -6.69 7.06 10.83
N ALA A 98 -5.74 7.98 11.04
CA ALA A 98 -5.99 9.41 11.06
C ALA A 98 -6.58 9.90 9.73
N PHE A 99 -5.93 9.55 8.61
CA PHE A 99 -6.47 9.85 7.27
C PHE A 99 -7.89 9.29 7.08
N LEU A 100 -8.13 8.07 7.57
CA LEU A 100 -9.43 7.44 7.46
C LEU A 100 -10.48 8.15 8.33
N ARG A 101 -10.15 8.59 9.54
CA ARG A 101 -11.08 9.34 10.40
C ARG A 101 -11.51 10.64 9.72
N ASP A 102 -10.55 11.39 9.19
CA ASP A 102 -10.83 12.67 8.54
C ASP A 102 -11.69 12.56 7.28
N ARG A 103 -11.55 11.46 6.51
CA ARG A 103 -12.25 11.31 5.21
C ARG A 103 -13.38 10.28 5.18
N ALA A 104 -13.38 9.27 6.05
CA ALA A 104 -14.32 8.15 5.98
C ALA A 104 -15.48 8.23 6.97
N GLU A 105 -15.48 9.16 7.94
CA GLU A 105 -16.71 9.48 8.67
C GLU A 105 -17.85 9.92 7.74
N GLN A 106 -17.51 10.39 6.53
CA GLN A 106 -18.44 10.81 5.49
C GLN A 106 -18.82 9.69 4.52
N LYS A 107 -18.26 8.48 4.65
CA LYS A 107 -18.39 7.40 3.65
C LYS A 107 -19.19 6.21 4.22
N LYS A 108 -20.21 5.75 3.48
CA LYS A 108 -21.10 4.63 3.85
C LYS A 108 -20.42 3.27 3.70
N THR A 109 -19.59 3.10 2.67
CA THR A 109 -18.92 1.83 2.38
C THR A 109 -17.42 2.05 2.20
N LEU A 110 -16.62 1.22 2.86
CA LEU A 110 -15.16 1.27 2.78
C LEU A 110 -14.61 -0.07 2.29
N TYR A 111 -13.87 0.00 1.18
CA TYR A 111 -13.03 -1.07 0.66
C TYR A 111 -11.58 -0.75 0.99
N LEU A 112 -10.87 -1.67 1.63
CA LEU A 112 -9.44 -1.49 1.90
C LEU A 112 -8.64 -2.41 0.98
N VAL A 113 -7.59 -1.90 0.35
CA VAL A 113 -6.70 -2.69 -0.52
C VAL A 113 -5.28 -2.55 -0.02
N GLY A 114 -4.70 -3.64 0.48
CA GLY A 114 -3.32 -3.66 0.96
C GLY A 114 -2.39 -4.28 -0.07
N HIS A 115 -1.16 -3.77 -0.17
CA HIS A 115 -0.07 -4.44 -0.86
C HIS A 115 1.09 -4.70 0.10
N SER A 116 1.60 -5.94 0.14
CA SER A 116 2.72 -6.33 1.01
C SER A 116 2.49 -5.91 2.47
N ILE A 117 3.40 -5.15 3.12
CA ILE A 117 3.23 -4.62 4.49
C ILE A 117 1.92 -3.85 4.70
N GLY A 118 1.36 -3.23 3.65
CA GLY A 118 0.05 -2.56 3.71
C GLY A 118 -1.09 -3.51 4.11
N CYS A 119 -0.98 -4.81 3.84
CA CYS A 119 -1.94 -5.81 4.29
C CYS A 119 -1.90 -6.02 5.80
N TYR A 120 -0.69 -6.10 6.37
CA TYR A 120 -0.52 -6.19 7.81
C TYR A 120 -1.09 -4.95 8.51
N MET A 121 -0.81 -3.76 7.96
CA MET A 121 -1.37 -2.52 8.48
C MET A 121 -2.90 -2.56 8.48
N ILE A 122 -3.55 -3.01 7.40
CA ILE A 122 -5.02 -3.16 7.36
C ILE A 122 -5.50 -4.11 8.47
N LEU A 123 -4.86 -5.27 8.67
CA LEU A 123 -5.28 -6.21 9.72
C LEU A 123 -5.23 -5.60 11.12
N LYS A 124 -4.22 -4.78 11.40
CA LYS A 124 -4.13 -4.01 12.65
C LYS A 124 -5.20 -2.94 12.71
N MET A 125 -5.39 -2.18 11.64
CA MET A 125 -6.43 -1.16 11.55
C MET A 125 -7.83 -1.73 11.80
N LEU A 126 -8.14 -2.94 11.30
CA LEU A 126 -9.47 -3.55 11.47
C LEU A 126 -9.89 -3.72 12.93
N LYS A 127 -8.92 -3.90 13.85
CA LYS A 127 -9.19 -3.95 15.30
C LYS A 127 -9.76 -2.64 15.85
N HIS A 128 -9.54 -1.54 15.14
CA HIS A 128 -9.97 -0.20 15.52
C HIS A 128 -11.16 0.34 14.71
N ILE A 129 -11.71 -0.44 13.76
CA ILE A 129 -12.72 0.05 12.78
C ILE A 129 -13.97 -0.90 12.62
N ALA A 130 -14.29 -1.77 13.58
CA ALA A 130 -15.38 -2.76 13.49
C ALA A 130 -16.80 -2.22 13.10
N PRO A 131 -17.78 -3.02 12.58
CA PRO A 131 -17.71 -4.31 11.88
C PRO A 131 -18.53 -4.37 10.55
N SER A 132 -18.33 -3.48 9.56
CA SER A 132 -19.06 -3.58 8.26
C SER A 132 -18.21 -3.28 7.02
N ARG A 133 -16.93 -3.64 7.03
CA ARG A 133 -15.98 -3.20 5.99
C ARG A 133 -15.22 -4.37 5.41
N ARG A 134 -15.16 -4.45 4.07
CA ARG A 134 -14.59 -5.57 3.30
C ARG A 134 -13.19 -5.19 2.82
N PRO A 135 -12.12 -5.84 3.32
CA PRO A 135 -10.77 -5.62 2.84
C PRO A 135 -10.32 -6.70 1.83
N LEU A 136 -9.54 -6.29 0.84
CA LEU A 136 -8.90 -7.13 -0.18
C LEU A 136 -7.37 -7.08 0.03
N PHE A 137 -6.71 -8.24 0.05
CA PHE A 137 -5.35 -8.45 0.56
C PHE A 137 -4.44 -9.28 -0.35
N THR A 138 -3.13 -9.10 -0.13
CA THR A 138 -2.01 -9.95 -0.57
C THR A 138 -0.93 -9.96 0.53
N THR A 139 -0.78 -11.06 1.27
CA THR A 139 0.17 -11.14 2.42
C THR A 139 1.57 -11.59 1.99
N TYR A 140 2.63 -11.04 2.62
CA TYR A 140 4.06 -11.22 2.30
C TYR A 140 4.95 -11.56 3.53
N ARG A 141 6.16 -12.14 3.31
CA ARG A 141 7.31 -12.33 4.24
C ARG A 141 8.70 -12.11 3.54
N SER A 142 9.42 -11.04 3.93
CA SER A 142 10.88 -10.67 3.96
C SER A 142 11.96 -11.24 2.98
N PRO A 143 13.14 -10.59 2.69
CA PRO A 143 13.67 -9.23 2.99
C PRO A 143 14.12 -8.40 1.75
N PHE A 144 13.91 -7.07 1.72
CA PHE A 144 14.46 -6.18 0.66
C PHE A 144 15.05 -4.87 1.20
N VAL A 145 16.05 -4.95 2.08
CA VAL A 145 16.79 -3.78 2.60
C VAL A 145 17.98 -3.39 1.69
N GLY A 146 18.48 -4.31 0.85
CA GLY A 146 19.73 -4.12 0.10
C GLY A 146 19.66 -3.21 -1.14
N THR A 147 18.52 -3.09 -1.81
CA THR A 147 18.45 -2.43 -3.13
C THR A 147 18.26 -0.91 -3.05
N VAL A 148 17.69 -0.40 -1.95
CA VAL A 148 17.47 1.05 -1.76
C VAL A 148 18.78 1.81 -1.59
N TRP A 149 19.83 1.17 -1.04
CA TRP A 149 21.12 1.82 -0.76
C TRP A 149 21.95 2.11 -2.03
N LEU A 150 21.73 1.36 -3.11
CA LEU A 150 22.51 1.49 -4.36
C LEU A 150 22.14 2.71 -5.21
N LEU A 151 21.05 3.41 -4.88
CA LEU A 151 20.61 4.61 -5.61
C LEU A 151 21.20 5.91 -5.08
N GLY A 152 22.08 5.92 -4.06
CA GLY A 152 22.73 7.17 -3.64
C GLY A 152 23.78 7.65 -4.65
N SER A 153 24.70 6.75 -5.03
CA SER A 153 25.98 7.10 -5.65
C SER A 153 26.02 7.05 -7.18
N ILE A 154 24.89 6.78 -7.85
CA ILE A 154 24.80 6.67 -9.31
C ILE A 154 24.54 8.06 -9.94
N PRO A 155 25.13 8.42 -11.09
CA PRO A 155 24.78 9.66 -11.79
C PRO A 155 23.30 9.73 -12.16
N GLU A 156 22.67 10.90 -12.06
CA GLU A 156 21.21 11.06 -12.26
C GLU A 156 20.73 10.55 -13.63
N PHE A 157 21.51 10.77 -14.69
CA PHE A 157 21.15 10.31 -16.03
C PHE A 157 21.16 8.77 -16.15
N VAL A 158 22.02 8.08 -15.38
CA VAL A 158 22.06 6.62 -15.33
C VAL A 158 20.88 6.10 -14.52
N LYS A 159 20.58 6.73 -13.37
CA LYS A 159 19.39 6.42 -12.57
C LYS A 159 18.13 6.52 -13.40
N LEU A 160 17.94 7.61 -14.13
CA LEU A 160 16.75 7.81 -14.96
C LEU A 160 16.59 6.74 -16.05
N LYS A 161 17.69 6.35 -16.71
CA LYS A 161 17.66 5.26 -17.70
C LYS A 161 17.28 3.92 -17.07
N VAL A 162 17.85 3.60 -15.90
CA VAL A 162 17.52 2.38 -15.15
C VAL A 162 16.06 2.39 -14.69
N LEU A 163 15.57 3.51 -14.17
CA LEU A 163 14.17 3.65 -13.71
C LEU A 163 13.17 3.55 -14.86
N ARG A 164 13.46 4.17 -16.02
CA ARG A 164 12.61 4.03 -17.21
C ARG A 164 12.55 2.60 -17.71
N GLN A 165 13.68 1.89 -17.66
CA GLN A 165 13.72 0.47 -17.99
C GLN A 165 12.95 -0.37 -16.96
N TRP A 166 13.00 -0.01 -15.68
CA TRP A 166 12.26 -0.69 -14.62
C TRP A 166 10.74 -0.52 -14.80
N PHE A 167 10.28 0.70 -15.09
CA PHE A 167 8.86 1.01 -15.24
C PHE A 167 8.34 0.81 -16.67
N SER A 168 9.07 0.15 -17.56
CA SER A 168 8.69 0.03 -18.98
C SER A 168 7.36 -0.71 -19.20
N SER A 169 6.93 -1.51 -18.23
CA SER A 169 5.66 -2.26 -18.27
C SER A 169 4.47 -1.44 -17.75
N SER A 170 4.70 -0.29 -17.13
CA SER A 170 3.64 0.62 -16.67
C SER A 170 3.15 1.52 -17.81
N PRO A 171 1.93 2.11 -17.72
CA PRO A 171 1.43 3.02 -18.76
C PRO A 171 2.40 4.20 -18.98
N PRO A 172 2.79 4.52 -20.23
CA PRO A 172 3.83 5.52 -20.55
C PRO A 172 3.62 6.89 -19.91
N GLU A 173 2.37 7.31 -19.77
CA GLU A 173 1.96 8.58 -19.15
C GLU A 173 2.33 8.69 -17.66
N HIS A 174 2.52 7.55 -16.97
CA HIS A 174 2.86 7.51 -15.55
C HIS A 174 4.35 7.25 -15.29
N VAL A 175 5.10 6.73 -16.27
CA VAL A 175 6.52 6.34 -16.11
C VAL A 175 7.38 7.52 -15.69
N ASP A 176 7.28 8.65 -16.40
CA ASP A 176 8.13 9.82 -16.14
C ASP A 176 7.81 10.45 -14.78
N TYR A 177 6.54 10.39 -14.37
CA TYR A 177 6.08 10.80 -13.04
C TYR A 177 6.64 9.90 -11.92
N MET A 178 6.58 8.58 -12.06
CA MET A 178 7.16 7.64 -11.08
C MET A 178 8.68 7.78 -11.01
N CYS A 179 9.36 7.95 -12.14
CA CYS A 179 10.79 8.22 -12.18
C CYS A 179 11.13 9.49 -11.38
N ARG A 180 10.43 10.60 -11.61
CA ARG A 180 10.62 11.85 -10.85
C ARG A 180 10.43 11.66 -9.35
N ALA A 181 9.44 10.87 -8.95
CA ALA A 181 9.20 10.57 -7.55
C ALA A 181 10.41 9.87 -6.90
N VAL A 182 11.00 8.89 -7.58
CA VAL A 182 12.20 8.18 -7.11
C VAL A 182 13.42 9.10 -7.08
N MET A 183 13.57 9.95 -8.10
CA MET A 183 14.69 10.89 -8.18
C MET A 183 14.67 11.96 -7.09
N ASN A 184 13.49 12.31 -6.57
CA ASN A 184 13.32 13.31 -5.51
C ASN A 184 13.36 12.71 -4.09
N ILE A 185 13.60 11.40 -3.94
CA ILE A 185 13.66 10.77 -2.62
C ILE A 185 14.82 11.40 -1.83
N ASP A 186 14.48 12.07 -0.74
CA ASP A 186 15.42 12.68 0.19
C ASP A 186 15.89 11.70 1.27
N SER A 187 16.97 12.05 1.97
CA SER A 187 17.58 11.20 3.00
C SER A 187 16.62 10.83 4.14
N ARG A 188 15.66 11.70 4.47
CA ARG A 188 14.66 11.42 5.51
C ARG A 188 13.65 10.39 5.03
N SER A 189 13.24 10.49 3.76
CA SER A 189 12.42 9.46 3.11
C SER A 189 13.13 8.11 3.10
N ILE A 190 14.41 8.06 2.71
CA ILE A 190 15.22 6.83 2.73
C ILE A 190 15.28 6.24 4.14
N TYR A 191 15.54 7.07 5.15
CA TYR A 191 15.65 6.60 6.53
C TYR A 191 14.34 5.97 7.01
N ASN A 192 13.18 6.59 6.77
CA ASN A 192 11.88 6.01 7.13
C ASN A 192 11.59 4.70 6.37
N ILE A 193 11.90 4.64 5.06
CA ILE A 193 11.74 3.43 4.25
C ILE A 193 12.56 2.27 4.81
N LEU A 194 13.83 2.52 5.15
CA LEU A 194 14.73 1.49 5.68
C LEU A 194 14.34 1.07 7.10
N SER A 195 13.99 2.02 7.97
CA SER A 195 13.53 1.72 9.33
C SER A 195 12.24 0.92 9.34
N MET A 196 11.28 1.25 8.47
CA MET A 196 10.04 0.47 8.32
C MET A 196 10.32 -0.94 7.81
N ALA A 197 11.22 -1.09 6.82
CA ALA A 197 11.62 -2.41 6.33
C ALA A 197 12.30 -3.26 7.42
N ASP A 198 13.12 -2.65 8.27
CA ASP A 198 13.73 -3.33 9.42
C ASP A 198 12.68 -3.78 10.45
N GLN A 199 11.71 -2.93 10.77
CA GLN A 199 10.61 -3.30 11.67
C GLN A 199 9.69 -4.38 11.09
N GLU A 200 9.37 -4.31 9.80
CA GLU A 200 8.60 -5.36 9.12
C GLU A 200 9.24 -6.73 9.36
N MET A 201 10.57 -6.85 9.24
CA MET A 201 11.28 -8.10 9.47
C MET A 201 11.27 -8.56 10.94
N LYS A 202 11.18 -7.64 11.89
CA LYS A 202 11.23 -7.92 13.33
C LYS A 202 9.85 -8.18 13.94
N GLU A 203 8.82 -7.50 13.45
CA GLU A 203 7.48 -7.48 14.07
C GLU A 203 6.47 -8.33 13.29
N VAL A 204 6.65 -8.51 11.98
CA VAL A 204 5.77 -9.33 11.13
C VAL A 204 6.32 -10.76 11.03
N VAL A 205 6.48 -11.37 12.19
CA VAL A 205 7.05 -12.73 12.31
C VAL A 205 5.96 -13.79 12.19
N ASP A 206 4.76 -13.52 12.70
CA ASP A 206 3.67 -14.49 12.73
C ASP A 206 2.41 -13.97 12.05
N LEU A 207 1.72 -14.88 11.37
CA LEU A 207 0.41 -14.59 10.80
C LEU A 207 -0.59 -14.41 11.95
N PRO A 208 -1.31 -13.27 12.06
CA PRO A 208 -2.28 -13.05 13.13
C PRO A 208 -3.57 -13.84 12.87
N VAL A 209 -3.49 -15.17 13.03
CA VAL A 209 -4.55 -16.13 12.68
C VAL A 209 -5.88 -15.78 13.34
N ASP A 210 -5.87 -15.38 14.62
CA ASP A 210 -7.12 -15.10 15.35
C ASP A 210 -7.83 -13.87 14.79
N THR A 211 -7.07 -12.80 14.51
CA THR A 211 -7.61 -11.61 13.86
C THR A 211 -8.15 -11.93 12.48
N ILE A 212 -7.42 -12.73 11.69
CA ILE A 212 -7.89 -13.15 10.36
C ILE A 212 -9.17 -13.98 10.49
N ARG A 213 -9.24 -14.92 11.43
CA ARG A 213 -10.39 -15.80 11.63
C ARG A 213 -11.68 -15.04 11.92
N GLU A 214 -11.60 -13.94 12.68
CA GLU A 214 -12.75 -13.09 13.01
C GLU A 214 -13.35 -12.38 11.78
N VAL A 215 -12.53 -12.09 10.76
CA VAL A 215 -12.96 -11.31 9.59
C VAL A 215 -12.82 -12.07 8.27
N ILE A 216 -12.41 -13.34 8.28
CA ILE A 216 -12.00 -14.13 7.09
C ILE A 216 -13.04 -14.10 5.97
N ASP A 217 -14.33 -14.11 6.30
CA ASP A 217 -15.44 -14.06 5.33
C ASP A 217 -15.59 -12.72 4.59
N LYS A 218 -14.90 -11.69 5.07
CA LYS A 218 -14.84 -10.36 4.43
C LYS A 218 -13.53 -10.17 3.67
N LEU A 219 -12.57 -11.10 3.81
CA LEU A 219 -11.24 -10.99 3.23
C LEU A 219 -11.15 -11.75 1.91
N VAL A 220 -10.40 -11.17 1.00
CA VAL A 220 -9.96 -11.85 -0.23
C VAL A 220 -8.44 -11.79 -0.26
N PHE A 221 -7.77 -12.93 -0.37
CA PHE A 221 -6.31 -13.02 -0.48
C PHE A 221 -5.89 -13.31 -1.92
N TYR A 222 -4.81 -12.68 -2.36
CA TYR A 222 -4.22 -12.88 -3.69
C TYR A 222 -2.71 -13.06 -3.60
N TYR A 223 -2.15 -14.11 -4.21
CA TYR A 223 -0.72 -14.45 -4.21
C TYR A 223 -0.19 -14.58 -5.64
N GLY A 224 1.06 -14.18 -5.92
CA GLY A 224 1.67 -14.27 -7.25
C GLY A 224 2.50 -15.53 -7.49
N VAL A 225 2.27 -16.35 -8.53
CA VAL A 225 3.09 -17.59 -8.75
C VAL A 225 4.57 -17.31 -9.05
N ARG A 226 4.87 -16.22 -9.77
CA ARG A 226 6.27 -15.81 -10.07
C ARG A 226 6.86 -14.84 -9.05
N ASP A 227 6.13 -14.63 -7.97
CA ASP A 227 6.66 -13.91 -6.83
C ASP A 227 7.76 -14.79 -6.21
N LYS A 228 9.03 -14.39 -6.40
CA LYS A 228 10.20 -15.12 -5.90
C LYS A 228 10.24 -15.17 -4.37
N TRP A 229 9.31 -14.50 -3.71
CA TRP A 229 9.31 -14.28 -2.28
C TRP A 229 8.25 -15.14 -1.57
N ASN A 230 8.35 -16.47 -1.78
CA ASN A 230 7.67 -17.56 -1.07
C ASN A 230 6.11 -17.54 -1.09
N SER A 231 5.51 -17.02 -2.15
CA SER A 231 4.06 -16.82 -2.29
C SER A 231 3.24 -18.12 -2.41
N GLU A 232 3.78 -19.16 -3.05
CA GLU A 232 3.06 -20.42 -3.28
C GLU A 232 2.89 -21.20 -1.98
N ARG A 233 3.97 -21.33 -1.20
CA ARG A 233 3.92 -21.93 0.14
C ARG A 233 3.01 -21.15 1.08
N MET A 234 3.07 -19.82 1.06
CA MET A 234 2.17 -18.98 1.87
C MET A 234 0.71 -19.15 1.46
N TYR A 235 0.44 -19.26 0.16
CA TYR A 235 -0.88 -19.58 -0.35
C TYR A 235 -1.37 -20.94 0.16
N GLU A 236 -0.53 -21.98 0.07
CA GLU A 236 -0.85 -23.33 0.56
C GLU A 236 -1.14 -23.32 2.07
N GLU A 237 -0.29 -22.69 2.88
CA GLU A 237 -0.47 -22.55 4.32
C GLU A 237 -1.78 -21.81 4.67
N MET A 238 -2.16 -20.80 3.88
CA MET A 238 -3.41 -20.06 4.07
C MET A 238 -4.64 -20.88 3.68
N VAL A 239 -4.57 -21.64 2.59
CA VAL A 239 -5.65 -22.57 2.16
C VAL A 239 -5.85 -23.68 3.18
N GLU A 240 -4.75 -24.22 3.73
CA GLU A 240 -4.80 -25.26 4.77
C GLU A 240 -5.45 -24.73 6.06
N ARG A 241 -5.07 -23.52 6.49
CA ARG A 241 -5.59 -22.91 7.73
C ARG A 241 -7.04 -22.42 7.60
N PHE A 242 -7.45 -22.00 6.40
CA PHE A 242 -8.76 -21.38 6.13
C PHE A 242 -9.42 -22.01 4.90
N PRO A 243 -9.79 -23.30 4.96
CA PRO A 243 -10.33 -24.02 3.82
C PRO A 243 -11.66 -23.40 3.34
N GLY A 244 -11.81 -23.28 2.02
CA GLY A 244 -13.02 -22.77 1.37
C GLY A 244 -13.20 -21.25 1.42
N LYS A 245 -12.22 -20.49 1.91
CA LYS A 245 -12.23 -19.02 1.94
C LYS A 245 -11.65 -18.44 0.65
N ASP A 246 -11.90 -17.15 0.39
CA ASP A 246 -11.50 -16.50 -0.87
C ASP A 246 -9.99 -16.22 -0.92
N ILE A 247 -9.21 -17.26 -1.19
CA ILE A 247 -7.75 -17.26 -1.21
C ILE A 247 -7.31 -17.69 -2.62
N ASN A 248 -6.59 -16.81 -3.32
CA ASN A 248 -6.37 -16.92 -4.76
C ASN A 248 -4.89 -16.92 -5.09
N LEU A 249 -4.51 -17.76 -6.04
CA LEU A 249 -3.16 -17.83 -6.59
C LEU A 249 -3.16 -17.38 -8.06
N CYS A 250 -2.35 -16.39 -8.39
CA CYS A 250 -2.20 -15.83 -9.72
C CYS A 250 -1.40 -16.73 -10.64
N LYS A 251 -2.08 -17.42 -11.55
CA LYS A 251 -1.44 -18.25 -12.58
C LYS A 251 -0.91 -17.46 -13.77
N SER A 252 -1.24 -16.17 -13.89
CA SER A 252 -0.82 -15.30 -15.00
C SER A 252 0.64 -14.86 -14.96
N GLY A 253 1.38 -15.22 -13.91
CA GLY A 253 2.83 -15.03 -13.84
C GLY A 253 3.29 -13.59 -13.60
N TYR A 254 2.49 -12.78 -12.91
CA TYR A 254 2.89 -11.42 -12.54
C TYR A 254 4.06 -11.42 -11.54
N SER A 255 4.88 -10.37 -11.59
CA SER A 255 5.97 -10.12 -10.63
C SER A 255 5.41 -9.74 -9.25
N HIS A 256 6.26 -9.72 -8.22
CA HIS A 256 5.88 -9.26 -6.87
C HIS A 256 5.30 -7.84 -6.89
N SER A 257 5.91 -6.94 -7.65
CA SER A 257 5.43 -5.58 -7.88
C SER A 257 4.29 -5.52 -8.90
N PHE A 258 3.37 -6.49 -8.89
CA PHE A 258 2.29 -6.59 -9.89
C PHE A 258 1.41 -5.35 -9.93
N VAL A 259 1.29 -4.59 -8.83
CA VAL A 259 0.54 -3.33 -8.81
C VAL A 259 1.24 -2.24 -9.66
N ILE A 260 2.54 -2.38 -9.89
CA ILE A 260 3.37 -1.49 -10.72
C ILE A 260 3.48 -2.03 -12.15
N ASP A 261 3.89 -3.30 -12.28
CA ASP A 261 4.23 -3.93 -13.56
C ASP A 261 3.00 -4.48 -14.31
N SER A 262 1.89 -4.68 -13.60
CA SER A 262 0.64 -5.27 -14.11
C SER A 262 -0.58 -4.56 -13.50
N SER A 263 -0.45 -3.24 -13.34
CA SER A 263 -1.45 -2.37 -12.70
C SER A 263 -2.86 -2.54 -13.27
N HIS A 264 -3.01 -2.56 -14.60
CA HIS A 264 -4.34 -2.66 -15.22
C HIS A 264 -5.00 -4.04 -15.03
N PRO A 265 -4.35 -5.17 -15.34
CA PRO A 265 -4.90 -6.49 -15.03
C PRO A 265 -5.22 -6.67 -13.55
N MET A 266 -4.40 -6.12 -12.65
CA MET A 266 -4.66 -6.19 -11.21
C MET A 266 -5.89 -5.37 -10.82
N ALA A 267 -6.05 -4.17 -11.39
CA ALA A 267 -7.22 -3.34 -11.17
C ALA A 267 -8.50 -4.06 -11.63
N GLU A 268 -8.46 -4.74 -12.77
CA GLU A 268 -9.59 -5.55 -13.25
C GLU A 268 -9.90 -6.73 -12.33
N TYR A 269 -8.87 -7.42 -11.83
CA TYR A 269 -9.04 -8.49 -10.85
C TYR A 269 -9.70 -7.98 -9.57
N VAL A 270 -9.17 -6.91 -8.98
CA VAL A 270 -9.71 -6.28 -7.77
C VAL A 270 -11.14 -5.82 -8.00
N PHE A 271 -11.41 -5.13 -9.11
CA PHE A 271 -12.75 -4.65 -9.46
C PHE A 271 -13.77 -5.80 -9.52
N ASN A 272 -13.40 -6.93 -10.12
CA ASN A 272 -14.28 -8.10 -10.21
C ASN A 272 -14.54 -8.78 -8.87
N LYS A 273 -13.68 -8.55 -7.85
CA LYS A 273 -13.86 -9.03 -6.48
C LYS A 273 -14.64 -8.07 -5.60
N LEU A 274 -14.81 -6.82 -6.02
CA LEU A 274 -15.67 -5.89 -5.29
C LEU A 274 -17.13 -6.37 -5.34
N PRO A 275 -17.91 -6.18 -4.27
CA PRO A 275 -19.33 -6.45 -4.30
C PRO A 275 -19.96 -5.58 -5.38
N LYS A 276 -20.75 -6.19 -6.24
CA LYS A 276 -21.64 -5.46 -7.13
C LYS A 276 -22.92 -5.24 -6.35
N ASP A 277 -23.31 -3.97 -6.18
CA ASP A 277 -24.62 -3.66 -5.63
C ASP A 277 -25.67 -4.28 -6.58
N GLU A 278 -26.52 -5.18 -6.04
CA GLU A 278 -27.72 -5.67 -6.72
C GLU A 278 -28.81 -4.60 -6.76
#